data_AF-A0A2V6UQV7-F1
#
_entry.id   AF-A0A2V6UQV7-F1
#
_cell.length_a   1.000
_cell.length_b   1.000
_cell.length_c   1.000
_cell.angle_alpha   90.00
_cell.angle_beta   90.00
_cell.angle_gamma   90.00
#
_symmetry.space_group_name_H-M   'P 1'
#
loop_
_entity.id
_entity.type
_entity.pdbx_description
1 polymer ?
#
loop_
_entity_poly.entity_id
_entity_poly.type
_entity_poly.pdbx_seq_one_letter_code
_entity_poly.pdbx_strand_id
1 'polypeptide(L)'
;MTDVGERERLLRDRLLRLFQDRLNLQVASPAIDLLETGLLDSLTFVQLLFHIEQEFGVTVGPDELEIENFRSVSEIARFVATRK
;
A
#
# COMPACT_ATOMS: atom_id res chain seq x y z
N MET A 1 7.92 5.02 22.87
CA MET A 1 8.44 4.23 21.72
C MET A 1 7.39 3.29 21.11
N THR A 2 6.09 3.42 21.43
CA THR A 2 5.04 2.45 21.04
C THR A 2 4.06 2.95 19.96
N ASP A 3 4.13 4.22 19.56
CA ASP A 3 3.13 4.84 18.69
C ASP A 3 3.30 4.52 17.19
N VAL A 4 4.54 4.59 16.69
CA VAL A 4 4.84 4.41 15.26
C VAL A 4 4.57 2.97 14.78
N GLY A 5 5.00 1.97 15.56
CA GLY A 5 4.80 0.57 15.21
C GLY A 5 3.33 0.13 15.25
N GLU A 6 2.52 0.75 16.11
CA GLU A 6 1.08 0.52 16.16
C GLU A 6 0.36 1.16 14.97
N ARG A 7 0.73 2.39 14.61
CA ARG A 7 0.19 3.07 13.44
C ARG A 7 0.48 2.31 12.15
N GLU A 8 1.71 1.88 11.93
CA GLU A 8 2.07 1.09 10.74
C GLU A 8 1.29 -0.23 10.66
N ARG A 9 1.07 -0.90 11.79
CA ARG A 9 0.25 -2.12 11.86
C ARG A 9 -1.20 -1.83 11.44
N LEU A 10 -1.81 -0.77 11.96
CA LEU A 10 -3.18 -0.39 11.61
C LEU A 10 -3.33 -0.02 10.13
N LEU A 11 -2.33 0.69 9.56
CA LEU A 11 -2.31 1.02 8.15
C LEU A 11 -2.20 -0.22 7.28
N ARG A 12 -1.33 -1.16 7.65
CA ARG A 12 -1.17 -2.45 6.97
C ARG A 12 -2.46 -3.25 6.97
N ASP A 13 -3.15 -3.35 8.11
CA ASP A 13 -4.43 -4.07 8.20
C ASP A 13 -5.51 -3.42 7.31
N ARG A 14 -5.51 -2.09 7.22
CA ARG A 14 -6.43 -1.35 6.36
C ARG A 14 -6.08 -1.52 4.88
N LEU A 15 -4.80 -1.55 4.53
CA LEU A 15 -4.34 -1.85 3.18
C LEU A 15 -4.70 -3.28 2.77
N LEU A 16 -4.51 -4.28 3.63
CA LEU A 16 -4.92 -5.66 3.32
C LEU A 16 -6.41 -5.75 2.99
N ARG A 17 -7.27 -5.03 3.74
CA ARG A 17 -8.70 -4.91 3.42
C ARG A 17 -8.94 -4.20 2.09
N LEU A 18 -8.23 -3.10 1.80
CA LEU A 18 -8.33 -2.40 0.52
C LEU A 18 -8.00 -3.33 -0.66
N PHE A 19 -6.92 -4.12 -0.57
CA PHE A 19 -6.54 -5.08 -1.61
C PHE A 19 -7.67 -6.10 -1.83
N GLN A 20 -8.29 -6.61 -0.77
CA GLN A 20 -9.39 -7.57 -0.90
C GLN A 20 -10.68 -6.94 -1.42
N ASP A 21 -11.13 -5.84 -0.82
CA ASP A 21 -12.46 -5.27 -1.05
C ASP A 21 -12.54 -4.41 -2.32
N ARG A 22 -11.42 -3.80 -2.75
CA ARG A 22 -11.39 -2.85 -3.88
C ARG A 22 -10.67 -3.40 -5.08
N LEU A 23 -9.55 -4.10 -4.87
CA LEU A 23 -8.74 -4.66 -5.96
C LEU A 23 -9.06 -6.14 -6.22
N ASN A 24 -9.84 -6.78 -5.34
CA ASN A 24 -10.18 -8.19 -5.43
C ASN A 24 -8.93 -9.11 -5.39
N LEU A 25 -7.88 -8.65 -4.71
CA LEU A 25 -6.58 -9.31 -4.57
C LEU A 25 -6.38 -9.84 -3.15
N GLN A 26 -5.93 -11.09 -3.04
CA GLN A 26 -5.54 -11.69 -1.77
C GLN A 26 -4.02 -11.66 -1.62
N VAL A 27 -3.56 -10.89 -0.64
CA VAL A 27 -2.13 -10.78 -0.29
C VAL A 27 -1.82 -11.78 0.81
N ALA A 28 -0.98 -12.78 0.52
CA ALA A 28 -0.67 -13.87 1.45
C ALA A 28 0.15 -13.42 2.67
N SER A 29 0.99 -12.40 2.51
CA SER A 29 1.74 -11.78 3.60
C SER A 29 2.05 -10.32 3.25
N PRO A 30 2.07 -9.41 4.24
CA PRO A 30 2.33 -8.00 4.00
C PRO A 30 3.76 -7.70 3.53
N ALA A 31 4.67 -8.69 3.60
CA ALA A 31 6.06 -8.56 3.18
C ALA A 31 6.35 -9.22 1.82
N ILE A 32 5.35 -9.82 1.16
CA ILE A 32 5.57 -10.39 -0.17
C ILE A 32 5.81 -9.28 -1.18
N ASP A 33 6.68 -9.56 -2.16
CA ASP A 33 6.89 -8.69 -3.31
C ASP A 33 5.68 -8.81 -4.25
N LEU A 34 4.86 -7.77 -4.32
CA LEU A 34 3.62 -7.74 -5.10
C LEU A 34 3.89 -7.73 -6.60
N LEU A 35 5.02 -7.18 -7.03
CA LEU A 35 5.41 -7.11 -8.43
C LEU A 35 6.02 -8.42 -8.89
N GLU A 36 6.95 -9.00 -8.11
CA GLU A 36 7.58 -10.28 -8.42
C GLU A 36 6.55 -11.41 -8.45
N THR A 37 5.56 -11.38 -7.57
CA THR A 37 4.45 -12.35 -7.56
C THR A 37 3.43 -12.12 -8.68
N GLY A 38 3.50 -10.99 -9.40
CA GLY A 38 2.52 -10.61 -10.42
C GLY A 38 1.15 -10.23 -9.88
N LEU A 39 1.01 -10.04 -8.56
CA LEU A 39 -0.23 -9.55 -7.94
C LEU A 39 -0.50 -8.09 -8.28
N LEU A 40 0.57 -7.32 -8.51
CA LEU A 40 0.52 -5.93 -8.92
C LEU A 40 1.14 -5.83 -10.31
N ASP A 41 0.30 -5.50 -11.29
CA ASP A 41 0.67 -5.14 -12.65
C ASP A 41 0.46 -3.63 -12.89
N SER A 42 0.74 -3.15 -14.10
CA SER A 42 0.62 -1.73 -14.42
C SER A 42 -0.80 -1.17 -14.24
N LEU A 43 -1.86 -1.95 -14.50
CA LEU A 43 -3.24 -1.46 -14.41
C LEU A 43 -3.72 -1.44 -12.96
N THR A 44 -3.48 -2.52 -12.23
CA THR A 44 -3.79 -2.64 -10.81
C THR A 44 -2.97 -1.66 -9.97
N PHE A 45 -1.75 -1.30 -10.41
CA PHE A 45 -0.96 -0.23 -9.79
C PHE A 45 -1.68 1.12 -9.83
N VAL A 46 -2.22 1.52 -10.99
CA VAL A 46 -2.96 2.78 -11.11
C VAL A 46 -4.23 2.77 -10.24
N GLN A 47 -4.94 1.64 -10.16
CA GLN A 47 -6.10 1.49 -9.28
C GLN A 47 -5.71 1.56 -7.79
N LEU A 48 -4.58 0.95 -7.41
CA LEU A 48 -4.03 1.01 -6.07
C LEU A 48 -3.76 2.45 -5.65
N LEU A 49 -3.08 3.24 -6.52
CA LEU A 49 -2.80 4.66 -6.25
C LEU A 49 -4.10 5.42 -5.99
N PHE A 50 -5.08 5.30 -6.89
CA PHE A 50 -6.38 5.96 -6.74
C PHE A 50 -7.06 5.60 -5.40
N HIS A 51 -7.09 4.31 -5.04
CA HIS A 51 -7.71 3.89 -3.79
C HIS A 51 -6.94 4.33 -2.56
N ILE A 52 -5.61 4.38 -2.60
CA ILE A 52 -4.79 4.90 -1.50
C ILE A 52 -5.10 6.38 -1.27
N GLU A 53 -5.14 7.19 -2.32
CA GLU A 53 -5.43 8.62 -2.20
C GLU A 53 -6.83 8.85 -1.60
N GLN A 54 -7.84 8.13 -2.09
CA GLN A 54 -9.21 8.22 -1.59
C GLN A 54 -9.36 7.74 -0.14
N GLU A 55 -8.77 6.60 0.21
CA GLU A 55 -8.98 5.95 1.51
C GLU A 55 -8.20 6.64 2.64
N PHE A 56 -7.00 7.15 2.32
CA PHE A 56 -6.09 7.72 3.31
C PHE A 56 -6.01 9.25 3.26
N GLY A 57 -6.52 9.90 2.21
CA GLY A 57 -6.48 11.36 2.06
C GLY A 57 -5.07 11.87 1.77
N VAL A 58 -4.26 11.07 1.09
CA VAL A 58 -2.89 11.42 0.67
C VAL A 58 -2.89 11.74 -0.82
N THR A 59 -1.80 12.36 -1.30
CA THR A 59 -1.58 12.60 -2.74
C THR A 59 -0.25 12.01 -3.12
N VAL A 60 -0.18 11.24 -4.20
CA VAL A 60 1.08 10.63 -4.65
C VAL A 60 1.61 11.44 -5.84
N GLY A 61 2.68 12.19 -5.62
CA GLY A 61 3.35 12.92 -6.69
C GLY A 61 4.09 11.99 -7.65
N PRO A 62 4.29 12.40 -8.92
CA PRO A 62 5.00 11.60 -9.91
C PRO A 62 6.45 11.27 -9.51
N ASP A 63 7.13 12.19 -8.82
CA ASP A 63 8.49 11.99 -8.33
C ASP A 63 8.58 10.99 -7.16
N GLU A 64 7.44 10.61 -6.58
CA GLU A 64 7.34 9.74 -5.40
C GLU A 64 6.89 8.32 -5.75
N LEU A 65 6.57 8.10 -7.04
CA LEU A 65 6.28 6.80 -7.64
C LEU A 65 7.55 5.97 -7.83
N GLU A 66 8.33 5.83 -6.76
CA GLU A 66 9.44 4.89 -6.68
C GLU A 66 8.88 3.49 -6.43
N ILE A 67 9.30 2.52 -7.25
CA ILE A 67 8.85 1.13 -7.18
C ILE A 67 8.99 0.55 -5.77
N GLU A 68 10.05 0.91 -5.04
CA GLU A 68 10.31 0.41 -3.69
C GLU A 68 9.20 0.78 -2.69
N ASN A 69 8.56 1.95 -2.84
CA ASN A 69 7.45 2.38 -1.96
C ASN A 69 6.19 1.51 -2.13
N PHE A 70 6.09 0.77 -3.24
CA PHE A 70 4.91 -0.02 -3.61
C PHE A 70 5.18 -1.52 -3.77
N ARG A 71 6.40 -1.94 -3.42
CA ARG A 71 6.88 -3.31 -3.60
C ARG A 71 6.17 -4.31 -2.70
N SER A 72 5.70 -3.89 -1.53
CA SER A 72 4.90 -4.70 -0.61
C SER A 72 3.89 -3.86 0.16
N VAL A 73 2.89 -4.51 0.77
CA VAL A 73 1.92 -3.81 1.65
C VAL A 73 2.62 -3.13 2.83
N SER A 74 3.75 -3.68 3.31
CA SER A 74 4.52 -3.08 4.39
C SER A 74 5.17 -1.76 3.96
N GLU A 75 5.74 -1.72 2.75
CA GLU A 75 6.33 -0.50 2.20
C GLU A 75 5.26 0.56 1.91
N ILE A 76 4.11 0.15 1.38
CA ILE A 76 2.97 1.06 1.16
C ILE A 76 2.49 1.64 2.50
N ALA A 77 2.38 0.81 3.55
CA ALA A 77 1.98 1.27 4.87
C ALA A 77 2.97 2.32 5.43
N ARG A 78 4.28 2.09 5.25
CA ARG A 78 5.33 3.03 5.65
C ARG A 78 5.23 4.33 4.87
N PHE A 79 5.07 4.25 3.55
CA PHE A 79 4.85 5.41 2.69
C PHE A 79 3.65 6.24 3.14
N VAL A 80 2.49 5.61 3.39
CA VAL A 80 1.31 6.32 3.91
C VAL A 80 1.54 6.89 5.32
N ALA A 81 2.35 6.23 6.14
CA ALA A 81 2.69 6.70 7.48
C ALA A 81 3.53 7.99 7.48
N THR A 82 4.32 8.27 6.44
CA THR A 82 5.09 9.53 6.36
C THR A 82 4.24 10.74 5.95
N ARG A 83 2.99 10.51 5.51
CA ARG A 83 2.10 11.54 4.96
C ARG A 83 0.97 12.01 5.88
N LYS A 84 0.83 11.42 7.08
CA LYS A 84 -0.08 11.94 8.12
C LYS A 84 0.63 12.28 9.42
#